data_AF-A0A0A9DGJ5-F1
#
_entry.id   AF-A0A0A9DGJ5-F1
#
_cell.length_a   1.000
_cell.length_b   1.000
_cell.length_c   1.000
_cell.angle_alpha   90.00
_cell.angle_beta   90.00
_cell.angle_gamma   90.00
#
_symmetry.space_group_name_H-M   'P 1'
#
loop_
_entity.id
_entity.type
_entity.pdbx_description
1 polymer ?
#
loop_
_entity_poly.entity_id
_entity_poly.type
_entity_poly.pdbx_seq_one_letter_code
_entity_poly.pdbx_strand_id
1 'polypeptide(L)'
;MRSSKFCLHPAGDTPSSCRLFDAIVSHCVPVIVSSRIELPFEDEIDYSEFSLFFSVEEVLRPDYLLNQLRQIPKKKWVEMWSKLKNVSRYYDFQHPPRKGDAVNMIWRQVRHRLPAVNLAIHRNRRLKIPDWWG
;
A
#
# COMPACT_ATOMS: atom_id res chain seq x y z
N MET A 1 -0.78 -6.47 -17.50
CA MET A 1 -0.69 -7.10 -16.16
C MET A 1 -1.66 -8.25 -15.94
N ARG A 2 -2.83 -8.31 -16.60
CA ARG A 2 -3.91 -9.26 -16.28
C ARG A 2 -3.57 -10.77 -16.42
N SER A 3 -2.51 -11.12 -17.16
CA SER A 3 -2.01 -12.50 -17.31
C SER A 3 -0.86 -12.85 -16.36
N SER A 4 -0.31 -11.88 -15.63
CA SER A 4 0.83 -12.07 -14.74
C SER A 4 0.36 -12.50 -13.35
N LYS A 5 1.06 -13.47 -12.74
CA LYS A 5 0.80 -13.90 -11.35
C LYS A 5 1.30 -12.89 -10.31
N PHE A 6 2.43 -12.26 -10.61
CA PHE A 6 3.14 -11.33 -9.74
C PHE A 6 3.45 -10.05 -10.52
N CYS A 7 3.30 -8.89 -9.87
CA CYS A 7 3.57 -7.58 -10.47
C CYS A 7 4.61 -6.83 -9.65
N LEU A 8 5.75 -6.55 -10.27
CA LEU A 8 6.86 -5.88 -9.60
C LEU A 8 6.54 -4.41 -9.34
N HIS A 9 6.72 -3.99 -8.10
CA HIS A 9 6.52 -2.63 -7.62
C HIS A 9 7.78 -2.15 -6.87
N PRO A 10 8.83 -1.72 -7.58
CA PRO A 10 9.94 -1.01 -6.92
C PRO A 10 9.47 0.34 -6.40
N ALA A 11 9.95 0.79 -5.23
CA ALA A 11 9.70 2.18 -4.83
C ALA A 11 10.28 3.15 -5.86
N GLY A 12 9.51 4.17 -6.20
CA GLY A 12 9.98 5.32 -6.97
C GLY A 12 10.53 6.40 -6.06
N ASP A 13 10.76 7.57 -6.64
CA ASP A 13 11.02 8.82 -5.94
C ASP A 13 9.79 9.35 -5.18
N THR A 14 8.58 8.95 -5.60
CA THR A 14 7.31 9.34 -5.00
C THR A 14 6.44 8.13 -4.63
N PRO A 15 5.66 8.20 -3.54
CA PRO A 15 4.71 7.15 -3.15
C PRO A 15 3.46 7.13 -4.04
N SER A 16 3.26 8.14 -4.89
CA SER A 16 2.08 8.30 -5.77
C SER A 16 2.14 7.50 -7.07
N SER A 17 2.98 6.46 -7.17
CA SER A 17 3.10 5.69 -8.40
C SER A 17 1.84 4.88 -8.72
N CYS A 18 1.33 5.00 -9.95
CA CYS A 18 0.16 4.24 -10.42
C CYS A 18 0.38 2.72 -10.40
N ARG A 19 1.63 2.24 -10.42
CA ARG A 19 1.97 0.81 -10.55
C ARG A 19 1.32 -0.07 -9.48
N LEU A 20 1.21 0.41 -8.24
CA LEU A 20 0.57 -0.35 -7.16
C LEU A 20 -0.94 -0.47 -7.41
N PHE A 21 -1.58 0.64 -7.74
CA PHE A 21 -3.01 0.70 -8.05
C PHE A 21 -3.35 -0.20 -9.25
N ASP A 22 -2.55 -0.14 -10.32
CA ASP A 22 -2.72 -0.98 -11.51
C ASP A 22 -2.59 -2.47 -11.19
N ALA A 23 -1.63 -2.85 -10.32
CA ALA A 23 -1.46 -4.22 -9.87
C ALA A 23 -2.68 -4.70 -9.06
N ILE A 24 -3.19 -3.87 -8.14
CA ILE A 24 -4.34 -4.19 -7.30
C ILE A 24 -5.61 -4.36 -8.13
N VAL A 25 -5.92 -3.39 -9.01
CA VAL A 25 -7.12 -3.43 -9.86
C VAL A 25 -7.04 -4.55 -10.91
N SER A 26 -5.84 -4.92 -11.34
CA SER A 26 -5.61 -6.08 -12.23
C SER A 26 -5.59 -7.43 -11.51
N HIS A 27 -5.78 -7.46 -10.18
CA HIS A 27 -5.66 -8.66 -9.32
C HIS A 27 -4.34 -9.41 -9.50
N CYS A 28 -3.26 -8.65 -9.69
CA CYS A 28 -1.90 -9.18 -9.79
C CYS A 28 -1.19 -9.01 -8.44
N VAL A 29 -0.71 -10.11 -7.83
CA VAL A 29 -0.08 -10.08 -6.50
C VAL A 29 1.13 -9.12 -6.52
N PRO A 30 1.10 -8.02 -5.75
CA PRO A 30 2.18 -7.05 -5.74
C PRO A 30 3.46 -7.63 -5.15
N VAL A 31 4.58 -7.35 -5.80
CA VAL A 31 5.93 -7.62 -5.30
C VAL A 31 6.60 -6.28 -5.03
N ILE A 32 6.50 -5.83 -3.79
CA ILE A 32 6.93 -4.50 -3.34
C ILE A 32 8.42 -4.57 -3.01
N VAL A 33 9.22 -3.76 -3.70
CA VAL A 33 10.66 -3.65 -3.48
C VAL A 33 10.96 -2.29 -2.86
N SER A 34 11.01 -2.25 -1.54
CA SER A 34 11.33 -1.05 -0.75
C SER A 34 11.49 -1.39 0.72
N SER A 35 12.38 -0.68 1.40
CA SER A 35 12.55 -0.79 2.86
C SER A 35 11.78 0.27 3.65
N ARG A 36 11.21 1.30 2.98
CA ARG A 36 10.66 2.50 3.65
C ARG A 36 9.41 3.09 2.98
N ILE A 37 8.76 2.37 2.08
CA ILE A 37 7.58 2.90 1.39
C ILE A 37 6.37 2.87 2.32
N GLU A 38 5.65 4.00 2.41
CA GLU A 38 4.30 4.06 2.99
C GLU A 38 3.29 3.62 1.93
N LEU A 39 2.37 2.74 2.30
CA LEU A 39 1.36 2.21 1.40
C LEU A 39 0.00 2.90 1.63
N PRO A 40 -0.81 3.08 0.57
CA PRO A 40 -2.15 3.62 0.72
C PRO A 40 -3.00 2.78 1.70
N PHE A 41 -3.61 3.45 2.68
CA PHE A 41 -4.53 2.81 3.64
C PHE A 41 -3.90 1.68 4.46
N GLU A 42 -2.58 1.71 4.69
CA GLU A 42 -1.84 0.64 5.41
C GLU A 42 -2.27 0.45 6.88
N ASP A 43 -2.95 1.42 7.47
CA ASP A 43 -3.58 1.33 8.80
C ASP A 43 -4.92 0.58 8.79
N GLU A 44 -5.58 0.46 7.64
CA GLU A 44 -6.83 -0.29 7.45
C GLU A 44 -6.63 -1.61 6.68
N ILE A 45 -5.56 -1.72 5.88
CA ILE A 45 -5.31 -2.83 4.97
C ILE A 45 -3.96 -3.47 5.30
N ASP A 46 -4.01 -4.73 5.72
CA ASP A 46 -2.80 -5.53 5.91
C ASP A 46 -2.29 -6.07 4.56
N TYR A 47 -1.31 -5.38 3.99
CA TYR A 47 -0.68 -5.77 2.73
C TYR A 47 0.10 -7.10 2.82
N SER A 48 0.51 -7.54 4.02
CA SER A 48 1.23 -8.80 4.17
C SER A 48 0.38 -10.02 3.81
N GLU A 49 -0.95 -9.88 3.82
CA GLU A 49 -1.89 -10.94 3.44
C GLU A 49 -1.93 -11.21 1.92
N PHE A 50 -1.54 -10.23 1.08
CA PHE A 50 -1.72 -10.32 -0.37
C PHE A 50 -0.57 -9.76 -1.21
N SER A 51 0.52 -9.33 -0.58
CA SER A 51 1.70 -8.77 -1.24
C SER A 51 2.97 -9.42 -0.70
N LEU A 52 4.04 -9.35 -1.48
CA LEU A 52 5.37 -9.81 -1.10
C LEU A 52 6.29 -8.61 -0.98
N PHE A 53 7.08 -8.58 0.08
CA PHE A 53 8.01 -7.49 0.37
C PHE A 53 9.44 -7.98 0.23
N PHE A 54 10.25 -7.16 -0.43
CA PHE A 54 11.68 -7.38 -0.57
C PHE A 54 12.43 -6.07 -0.34
N SER A 55 13.59 -6.15 0.30
CA SER A 55 14.51 -5.01 0.35
C SER A 55 15.22 -4.82 -0.99
N VAL A 56 15.75 -3.63 -1.24
CA VAL A 56 16.54 -3.37 -2.46
C VAL A 56 17.78 -4.25 -2.48
N GLU A 57 18.44 -4.42 -1.33
CA GLU A 57 19.62 -5.26 -1.16
C GLU A 57 19.32 -6.74 -1.49
N GLU A 58 18.13 -7.22 -1.12
CA GLU A 58 17.71 -8.58 -1.43
C GLU A 58 17.54 -8.81 -2.93
N VAL A 59 16.92 -7.87 -3.63
CA VAL A 59 16.62 -7.96 -5.07
C VAL A 59 17.87 -7.78 -5.93
N LEU A 60 18.87 -7.03 -5.45
CA LEU A 60 20.16 -6.87 -6.14
C LEU A 60 21.00 -8.15 -6.14
N ARG A 61 20.72 -9.12 -5.26
CA ARG A 61 21.38 -10.43 -5.30
C ARG A 61 20.94 -11.19 -6.55
N PRO A 62 21.88 -11.65 -7.41
CA PRO A 62 21.55 -12.39 -8.62
C PRO A 62 20.60 -13.57 -8.34
N ASP A 63 19.58 -13.72 -9.18
CA ASP A 63 18.55 -14.76 -9.13
C ASP A 63 17.71 -14.86 -7.83
N TYR A 64 18.00 -14.08 -6.79
CA TYR A 64 17.35 -14.21 -5.49
C TYR A 64 15.84 -14.03 -5.60
N LEU A 65 15.39 -12.90 -6.18
CA LEU A 65 13.98 -12.58 -6.34
C LEU A 65 13.23 -13.66 -7.14
N LEU A 66 13.77 -14.07 -8.29
CA LEU A 66 13.13 -15.06 -9.15
C LEU A 66 13.03 -16.42 -8.46
N ASN A 67 14.07 -16.82 -7.72
CA ASN A 67 14.06 -18.07 -6.95
C ASN A 67 13.01 -18.04 -5.85
N GLN A 68 12.88 -16.93 -5.11
CA GLN A 68 11.84 -16.78 -4.09
C GLN A 68 10.44 -16.86 -4.70
N LEU A 69 10.17 -16.14 -5.78
CA LEU A 69 8.85 -16.15 -6.43
C LEU A 69 8.47 -17.52 -7.00
N ARG A 70 9.43 -18.28 -7.56
CA ARG A 70 9.22 -19.63 -8.08
C ARG A 70 8.93 -20.66 -6.99
N GLN A 71 9.47 -20.47 -5.79
CA GLN A 71 9.28 -21.37 -4.65
C GLN A 71 7.90 -21.21 -3.99
N ILE A 72 7.15 -20.16 -4.31
CA ILE A 72 5.83 -19.91 -3.71
C ILE A 72 4.84 -21.00 -4.17
N PRO A 73 4.26 -21.79 -3.24
CA PRO A 73 3.28 -22.79 -3.61
C PRO A 73 2.03 -22.15 -4.23
N LYS A 74 1.45 -22.84 -5.22
CA LYS A 74 0.20 -22.39 -5.86
C LYS A 74 -0.91 -22.09 -4.85
N LYS A 75 -1.02 -22.91 -3.79
CA LYS A 75 -2.00 -22.70 -2.71
C LYS A 75 -1.85 -21.33 -2.04
N LYS A 76 -0.62 -20.99 -1.60
CA LYS A 76 -0.31 -19.69 -1.00
C LYS A 76 -0.60 -18.53 -1.96
N TRP A 77 -0.27 -18.70 -3.24
CA TRP A 77 -0.60 -17.68 -4.24
C TRP A 77 -2.10 -17.47 -4.41
N VAL A 78 -2.91 -18.54 -4.42
CA VAL A 78 -4.38 -18.45 -4.51
C VAL A 78 -4.97 -17.74 -3.28
N GLU A 79 -4.42 -17.98 -2.10
CA GLU A 79 -4.82 -17.29 -0.87
C GLU A 79 -4.57 -15.78 -0.97
N MET A 80 -3.35 -15.37 -1.36
CA MET A 80 -3.01 -13.96 -1.59
C MET A 80 -3.91 -13.32 -2.66
N TRP A 81 -4.13 -14.02 -3.78
CA TRP A 81 -4.99 -13.53 -4.86
C TRP A 81 -6.46 -13.35 -4.41
N SER A 82 -6.99 -14.27 -3.59
CA SER A 82 -8.33 -14.15 -3.05
C SER A 82 -8.47 -12.94 -2.12
N LYS A 83 -7.48 -12.71 -1.25
CA LYS A 83 -7.40 -11.52 -0.40
C LYS A 83 -7.30 -10.24 -1.23
N LEU A 84 -6.45 -10.22 -2.25
CA LEU A 84 -6.29 -9.10 -3.19
C LEU A 84 -7.62 -8.72 -3.85
N LYS A 85 -8.40 -9.70 -4.29
CA LYS A 85 -9.72 -9.49 -4.90
C LYS A 85 -10.72 -8.84 -3.92
N ASN A 86 -10.64 -9.16 -2.63
CA ASN A 86 -11.52 -8.57 -1.62
C ASN A 86 -11.15 -7.11 -1.30
N VAL A 87 -9.84 -6.78 -1.33
CA VAL A 87 -9.37 -5.42 -1.04
C VAL A 87 -9.44 -4.49 -2.26
N SER A 88 -9.49 -5.01 -3.50
CA SER A 88 -9.46 -4.16 -4.71
C SER A 88 -10.59 -3.14 -4.77
N ARG A 89 -11.74 -3.41 -4.13
CA ARG A 89 -12.86 -2.46 -4.04
C ARG A 89 -12.51 -1.15 -3.31
N TYR A 90 -11.56 -1.20 -2.37
CA TYR A 90 -11.10 -0.04 -1.61
C TYR A 90 -10.31 0.94 -2.47
N TYR A 91 -9.93 0.53 -3.69
CA TYR A 91 -9.18 1.31 -4.67
C TYR A 91 -10.04 1.74 -5.86
N ASP A 92 -11.34 1.40 -5.84
CA ASP A 92 -12.29 1.72 -6.91
C ASP A 92 -13.03 3.02 -6.57
N PHE A 93 -12.99 4.00 -7.48
CA PHE A 93 -13.69 5.27 -7.33
C PHE A 93 -15.10 5.14 -7.91
N GLN A 94 -16.10 5.22 -7.04
CA GLN A 94 -17.51 5.07 -7.43
C GLN A 94 -18.26 6.40 -7.37
N HIS A 95 -19.22 6.57 -8.27
CA HIS A 95 -20.19 7.65 -8.23
C HIS A 95 -21.62 7.09 -8.43
N PRO A 96 -22.52 7.22 -7.43
CA PRO A 96 -22.31 7.80 -6.10
C PRO A 96 -21.37 6.96 -5.21
N PRO A 97 -20.74 7.56 -4.18
CA PRO A 97 -19.84 6.82 -3.30
C PRO A 97 -20.53 5.63 -2.62
N ARG A 98 -19.80 4.52 -2.50
CA ARG A 98 -20.27 3.29 -1.86
C ARG A 98 -19.47 3.00 -0.60
N LYS A 99 -20.08 2.26 0.34
CA LYS A 99 -19.37 1.87 1.56
C LYS A 99 -18.15 1.01 1.21
N GLY A 100 -16.96 1.46 1.63
CA GLY A 100 -15.69 0.78 1.35
C GLY A 100 -15.22 0.93 -0.10
N ASP A 101 -15.58 2.00 -0.79
CA ASP A 101 -14.91 2.44 -2.01
C ASP A 101 -13.72 3.36 -1.70
N ALA A 102 -12.97 3.78 -2.72
CA ALA A 102 -11.82 4.66 -2.54
C ALA A 102 -12.18 6.01 -1.89
N VAL A 103 -13.34 6.58 -2.23
CA VAL A 103 -13.80 7.85 -1.63
C VAL A 103 -14.04 7.68 -0.13
N ASN A 104 -14.67 6.59 0.30
CA ASN A 104 -14.91 6.28 1.69
C ASN A 104 -13.60 6.04 2.45
N MET A 105 -12.64 5.33 1.84
CA MET A 105 -11.32 5.11 2.43
C MET A 105 -10.57 6.43 2.65
N ILE A 106 -10.55 7.33 1.67
CA ILE A 106 -9.93 8.66 1.81
C ILE A 106 -10.55 9.44 2.99
N TRP A 107 -11.88 9.46 3.09
CA TRP A 107 -12.54 10.15 4.21
C TRP A 107 -12.23 9.55 5.57
N ARG A 108 -12.05 8.23 5.66
CA ARG A 108 -11.62 7.57 6.90
C ARG A 108 -10.20 7.98 7.30
N GLN A 109 -9.28 8.02 6.34
CA GLN A 109 -7.91 8.50 6.57
C GLN A 109 -7.88 9.94 7.07
N VAL A 110 -8.63 10.84 6.42
CA VAL A 110 -8.76 12.23 6.86
C VAL A 110 -9.29 12.30 8.29
N ARG A 111 -10.35 11.55 8.60
CA ARG A 111 -10.92 11.48 9.95
C ARG A 111 -9.92 10.95 10.97
N HIS A 112 -9.10 9.96 10.61
CA HIS A 112 -8.10 9.37 11.49
C HIS A 112 -6.95 10.33 11.81
N ARG A 113 -6.49 11.12 10.83
CA ARG A 113 -5.41 12.10 10.99
C ARG A 113 -5.87 13.40 11.68
N LEU A 114 -7.17 13.74 11.60
CA LEU A 114 -7.73 15.02 12.07
C LEU A 114 -7.40 15.37 13.55
N PRO A 115 -7.48 14.46 14.53
CA PRO A 115 -7.17 14.80 15.93
C PRO A 115 -5.72 15.23 16.14
N ALA A 116 -4.77 14.59 15.48
CA ALA A 116 -3.34 14.91 15.59
C ALA A 116 -3.04 16.29 15.00
N VAL A 117 -3.65 16.60 13.84
CA VAL A 117 -3.57 17.92 13.20
C VAL A 117 -4.17 19.00 14.10
N ASN A 118 -5.36 18.77 14.66
CA ASN A 118 -5.99 19.71 15.59
C ASN A 118 -5.12 19.97 16.83
N LEU A 119 -4.51 18.93 17.39
CA LEU A 119 -3.58 19.06 18.51
C LEU A 119 -2.35 19.92 18.13
N ALA A 120 -1.77 19.69 16.95
CA ALA A 120 -0.64 20.48 16.45
C ALA A 120 -1.03 21.96 16.27
N ILE A 121 -2.21 22.24 15.70
CA ILE A 121 -2.74 23.60 15.54
C ILE A 121 -2.92 24.28 16.91
N HIS A 122 -3.53 23.59 17.89
CA HIS A 122 -3.75 24.14 19.23
C HIS A 122 -2.44 24.39 20.00
N ARG A 123 -1.39 23.59 19.76
CA ARG A 123 -0.06 23.83 20.33
C ARG A 123 0.60 25.05 19.70
N ASN A 124 0.61 25.12 18.37
CA ASN A 124 1.21 26.23 17.63
C ASN A 124 0.56 27.59 17.96
N ARG A 125 -0.75 27.62 18.24
CA ARG A 125 -1.44 28.84 18.71
C ARG A 125 -1.02 29.28 20.12
N ARG A 126 -0.63 28.36 21.00
CA ARG A 126 -0.28 28.65 22.40
C ARG A 126 1.21 28.89 22.60
N LEU A 127 2.06 28.18 21.87
CA LEU A 127 3.50 28.22 22.04
C LEU A 127 4.11 29.24 21.06
N LYS A 128 4.85 30.22 21.60
CA LYS A 128 5.60 31.21 20.80
C LYS A 128 6.93 30.67 20.25
N ILE A 129 7.33 29.47 20.67
CA ILE A 129 8.56 28.79 20.27
C ILE A 129 8.15 27.52 19.52
N PRO A 130 8.65 27.27 18.29
CA PRO A 130 8.38 26.04 17.56
C PRO A 130 8.86 24.81 18.34
N ASP A 131 8.14 23.70 18.21
CA ASP A 131 8.59 22.41 18.77
C ASP A 131 9.95 22.04 18.15
N TRP A 132 10.89 21.58 18.98
CA TRP A 132 12.31 21.35 18.66
C TRP A 132 12.59 20.15 17.73
N TRP A 133 11.54 19.55 17.17
CA TRP A 133 11.62 18.38 16.27
C TRP A 133 11.36 18.76 14.80
N GLY A 134 11.54 20.04 14.45
CA GLY A 134 11.41 20.57 13.10
C GLY A 134 12.73 20.55 12.33
#